data_AF-A0A414DGN0-F1
#
_entry.id   AF-A0A414DGN0-F1
#
_cell.length_a   1.000
_cell.length_b   1.000
_cell.length_c   1.000
_cell.angle_alpha   90.00
_cell.angle_beta   90.00
_cell.angle_gamma   90.00
#
_symmetry.space_group_name_H-M   'P 1'
#
loop_
_entity.id
_entity.type
_entity.pdbx_description
1 polymer ?
#
loop_
_entity_poly.entity_id
_entity_poly.type
_entity_poly.pdbx_seq_one_letter_code
_entity_poly.pdbx_strand_id
1 'polypeptide(L)'
;MELLDKVFQYANVITAIGVVLLWLTILILIIIAYVKSKIENKHIYKAIIKTIQISENINEIQIAITNEFELYRRHRFGFSSNNIIELCQEVERKIKLQNSYAEQNDNIKKIESVIAVFKDQYRFDEEKMNEVIKNVNEKIGVEEARKIREYLVRMGAYYDGRIFEKDRQLKDVQERVTRKKWFNIIIGIIGFVGSIASIYSIFIK
;
A
#
# COMPACT_ATOMS: atom_id res chain seq x y z
N MET A 1 25.07 31.77 -38.99
CA MET A 1 24.02 31.87 -37.96
C MET A 1 22.90 30.86 -38.23
N GLU A 2 22.27 30.87 -39.42
CA GLU A 2 21.18 29.94 -39.80
C GLU A 2 21.46 28.44 -39.61
N LEU A 3 22.70 27.99 -39.87
CA LEU A 3 23.06 26.57 -39.75
C LEU A 3 23.12 26.12 -38.28
N LEU A 4 23.51 27.02 -37.38
CA LEU A 4 23.55 26.78 -35.94
C LEU A 4 22.13 26.72 -35.37
N ASP A 5 21.25 27.64 -35.82
CA ASP A 5 19.84 27.68 -35.42
C ASP A 5 19.07 26.43 -35.86
N LYS A 6 19.32 25.95 -37.10
CA LYS A 6 18.76 24.69 -37.59
C LYS A 6 19.23 23.50 -36.75
N VAL A 7 20.52 23.43 -36.41
CA VAL A 7 21.07 22.35 -35.56
C VAL A 7 20.44 22.36 -34.16
N PHE A 8 20.27 23.53 -33.54
CA PHE A 8 19.57 23.66 -32.26
C PHE A 8 18.09 23.26 -32.34
N GLN A 9 17.41 23.62 -33.44
CA GLN A 9 16.02 23.23 -33.66
C GLN A 9 15.87 21.71 -33.82
N TYR A 10 16.74 21.06 -34.60
CA TYR A 10 16.74 19.59 -34.72
C TYR A 10 17.05 18.90 -33.39
N ALA A 11 18.02 19.42 -32.62
CA ALA A 11 18.35 18.88 -31.30
C ALA A 11 17.16 18.96 -30.34
N ASN A 12 16.43 20.08 -30.34
CA ASN A 12 15.24 20.28 -29.50
C ASN A 12 14.06 19.38 -29.89
N VAL A 13 13.85 19.16 -31.19
CA VAL A 13 12.82 18.22 -31.66
C VAL A 13 13.16 16.79 -31.24
N ILE A 14 14.43 16.38 -31.34
CA ILE A 14 14.90 15.06 -30.92
C ILE A 14 14.71 14.87 -29.40
N THR A 15 15.06 15.87 -28.58
CA THR A 15 14.82 15.80 -27.13
C THR A 15 13.34 15.78 -26.78
N ALA A 16 12.49 16.56 -27.46
CA ALA A 16 11.04 16.52 -27.26
C ALA A 16 10.45 15.13 -27.56
N ILE A 17 10.83 14.53 -28.70
CA ILE A 17 10.43 13.15 -29.04
C ILE A 17 10.93 12.17 -27.98
N GLY A 18 12.18 12.32 -27.51
CA GLY A 18 12.76 11.50 -26.45
C GLY A 18 11.97 11.58 -25.14
N VAL A 19 11.57 12.78 -24.72
CA VAL A 19 10.76 13.00 -23.51
C VAL A 19 9.36 12.38 -23.65
N VAL A 20 8.71 12.53 -24.81
CA VAL A 20 7.40 11.91 -25.08
C VAL A 20 7.49 10.39 -25.03
N LEU A 21 8.52 9.79 -25.64
CA LEU A 21 8.75 8.35 -25.59
C LEU A 21 9.01 7.86 -24.15
N LEU A 22 9.76 8.63 -23.36
CA LEU A 22 10.00 8.33 -21.95
C LEU A 22 8.68 8.32 -21.15
N TRP A 23 7.82 9.33 -21.32
CA TRP A 23 6.51 9.34 -20.66
C TRP A 23 5.60 8.18 -21.10
N LEU A 24 5.60 7.84 -22.39
CA LEU A 24 4.86 6.68 -22.91
C LEU A 24 5.35 5.38 -22.28
N THR A 25 6.66 5.17 -22.18
CA THR A 25 7.22 3.95 -21.55
C THR A 25 6.86 3.85 -20.06
N ILE A 26 6.92 4.95 -19.31
CA ILE A 26 6.48 4.98 -17.90
C ILE A 26 5.00 4.60 -17.80
N LEU A 27 4.15 5.16 -18.66
CA LEU A 27 2.72 4.89 -18.65
C LEU A 27 2.42 3.41 -18.96
N ILE A 28 3.12 2.83 -19.94
CA ILE A 28 3.02 1.40 -20.26
C ILE A 28 3.44 0.54 -19.06
N LEU A 29 4.55 0.87 -18.39
CA LEU A 29 5.01 0.14 -17.21
C LEU A 29 3.99 0.18 -16.06
N ILE A 30 3.35 1.33 -15.83
CA ILE A 30 2.28 1.48 -14.82
C ILE A 30 1.09 0.57 -15.17
N ILE A 31 0.66 0.53 -16.44
CA ILE A 31 -0.44 -0.34 -16.88
C ILE A 31 -0.08 -1.81 -16.69
N ILE A 32 1.13 -2.23 -17.10
CA ILE A 32 1.59 -3.62 -16.92
C ILE A 32 1.59 -3.99 -15.44
N ALA A 33 2.12 -3.12 -14.58
CA ALA A 33 2.17 -3.34 -13.14
C ALA A 33 0.76 -3.44 -12.53
N TYR A 34 -0.18 -2.59 -12.97
CA TYR A 34 -1.58 -2.63 -12.54
C TYR A 34 -2.28 -3.93 -12.95
N VAL A 35 -2.12 -4.36 -14.21
CA VAL A 35 -2.70 -5.62 -14.71
C VAL A 35 -2.12 -6.82 -13.97
N LYS A 36 -0.79 -6.88 -13.79
CA LYS A 36 -0.15 -7.95 -13.02
C LYS A 36 -0.64 -7.99 -11.57
N SER A 37 -0.75 -6.84 -10.91
CA SER A 37 -1.31 -6.74 -9.55
C SER A 37 -2.73 -7.33 -9.46
N LYS A 38 -3.59 -7.05 -10.46
CA LYS A 38 -4.94 -7.64 -10.52
C LYS A 38 -4.93 -9.16 -10.70
N ILE A 39 -4.00 -9.68 -11.49
CA ILE A 39 -3.85 -11.13 -11.72
C ILE A 39 -3.43 -11.82 -10.42
N GLU A 40 -2.41 -11.29 -9.73
CA GLU A 40 -1.94 -11.84 -8.46
C GLU A 40 -3.01 -11.83 -7.39
N ASN A 41 -3.76 -10.73 -7.25
CA ASN A 41 -4.92 -10.65 -6.36
C ASN A 41 -5.93 -11.76 -6.66
N LYS A 42 -6.27 -11.98 -7.94
CA LYS A 42 -7.19 -13.04 -8.34
C LYS A 42 -6.64 -14.44 -8.02
N HIS A 43 -5.34 -14.65 -8.20
CA HIS A 43 -4.67 -15.91 -7.89
C HIS A 43 -4.79 -16.24 -6.40
N ILE A 44 -4.41 -15.31 -5.51
CA ILE A 44 -4.47 -15.56 -4.06
C ILE A 44 -5.90 -15.78 -3.58
N TYR A 45 -6.91 -15.05 -4.07
CA TYR A 45 -8.30 -15.31 -3.67
C TYR A 45 -8.74 -16.73 -4.04
N LYS A 46 -8.37 -17.19 -5.25
CA LYS A 46 -8.70 -18.55 -5.70
C LYS A 46 -7.97 -19.61 -4.86
N ALA A 47 -6.70 -19.36 -4.52
CA ALA A 47 -5.92 -20.26 -3.67
C ALA A 47 -6.53 -20.38 -2.28
N ILE A 48 -6.86 -19.26 -1.62
CA ILE A 48 -7.50 -19.25 -0.30
C ILE A 48 -8.83 -20.02 -0.31
N ILE A 49 -9.71 -19.76 -1.30
CA ILE A 49 -10.99 -20.47 -1.43
C ILE A 49 -10.76 -21.98 -1.57
N LYS A 50 -9.82 -22.39 -2.43
CA LYS A 50 -9.49 -23.79 -2.64
C LYS A 50 -8.99 -24.47 -1.36
N THR A 51 -8.13 -23.80 -0.60
CA THR A 51 -7.61 -24.31 0.67
C THR A 51 -8.72 -24.56 1.69
N ILE A 52 -9.66 -23.62 1.83
CA ILE A 52 -10.80 -23.72 2.75
C ILE A 52 -11.75 -24.86 2.35
N GLN A 53 -11.90 -25.10 1.04
CA GLN A 53 -12.75 -26.18 0.52
C GLN A 53 -12.14 -27.58 0.69
N ILE A 54 -10.80 -27.69 0.69
CA ILE A 54 -10.11 -28.99 0.72
C ILE A 54 -9.82 -29.45 2.14
N SER A 55 -9.40 -28.55 3.03
CA SER A 55 -9.03 -28.92 4.40
C SER A 55 -10.17 -28.63 5.38
N GLU A 56 -10.36 -29.53 6.34
CA GLU A 56 -11.27 -29.33 7.47
C GLU A 56 -10.56 -28.75 8.70
N ASN A 57 -9.23 -28.85 8.75
CA ASN A 57 -8.43 -28.45 9.90
C ASN A 57 -8.01 -26.97 9.80
N ILE A 58 -8.45 -26.16 10.76
CA ILE A 58 -8.17 -24.72 10.81
C ILE A 58 -6.67 -24.42 10.81
N ASN A 59 -5.84 -25.22 11.48
CA ASN A 59 -4.40 -25.01 11.53
C ASN A 59 -3.72 -25.25 10.17
N GLU A 60 -4.17 -26.28 9.44
CA GLU A 60 -3.67 -26.56 8.08
C GLU A 60 -4.08 -25.46 7.11
N ILE A 61 -5.34 -25.01 7.20
CA ILE A 61 -5.84 -23.88 6.40
C ILE A 61 -5.00 -22.63 6.67
N GLN A 62 -4.72 -22.32 7.94
CA GLN A 62 -3.90 -21.19 8.34
C GLN A 62 -2.48 -21.25 7.75
N ILE A 63 -1.80 -22.39 7.87
CA ILE A 63 -0.43 -22.59 7.35
C ILE A 63 -0.43 -22.41 5.84
N ALA A 64 -1.38 -23.04 5.13
CA ALA A 64 -1.49 -22.94 3.69
C ALA A 64 -1.77 -21.49 3.23
N ILE A 65 -2.69 -20.77 3.89
CA ILE A 65 -2.96 -19.36 3.59
C ILE A 65 -1.72 -18.49 3.86
N THR A 66 -0.96 -18.78 4.90
CA THR A 66 0.30 -18.07 5.20
C THR A 66 1.33 -18.26 4.09
N ASN A 67 1.48 -19.48 3.59
CA ASN A 67 2.38 -19.79 2.48
C ASN A 67 1.97 -19.09 1.18
N GLU A 68 0.68 -19.12 0.84
CA GLU A 68 0.13 -18.41 -0.32
C GLU A 68 0.30 -16.89 -0.18
N PHE A 69 0.13 -16.36 1.03
CA PHE A 69 0.35 -14.94 1.30
C PHE A 69 1.81 -14.52 1.11
N GLU A 70 2.77 -15.34 1.54
CA GLU A 70 4.20 -15.07 1.31
C GLU A 70 4.56 -15.09 -0.17
N LEU A 71 3.97 -16.00 -0.96
CA LEU A 71 4.11 -15.99 -2.42
C LEU A 71 3.52 -14.72 -3.04
N TYR A 72 2.30 -14.35 -2.64
CA TYR A 72 1.67 -13.10 -3.08
C TYR A 72 2.52 -11.87 -2.72
N ARG A 73 3.07 -11.84 -1.50
CA ARG A 73 3.93 -10.76 -1.01
C ARG A 73 5.21 -10.61 -1.82
N ARG A 74 5.77 -11.70 -2.35
CA ARG A 74 6.96 -11.66 -3.21
C ARG A 74 6.65 -11.22 -4.64
N HIS A 75 5.50 -11.61 -5.18
CA HIS A 75 5.13 -11.33 -6.57
C HIS A 75 4.33 -10.04 -6.76
N ARG A 76 3.89 -9.38 -5.68
CA ARG A 76 3.17 -8.11 -5.77
C ARG A 76 4.05 -6.98 -6.30
N PHE A 77 3.51 -6.22 -7.25
CA PHE A 77 4.06 -4.93 -7.68
C PHE A 77 3.60 -3.84 -6.70
N GLY A 78 4.47 -2.88 -6.36
CA GLY A 78 4.41 -1.94 -5.22
C GLY A 78 3.21 -0.98 -5.08
N PHE A 79 2.00 -1.41 -5.43
CA PHE A 79 0.74 -0.76 -5.08
C PHE A 79 0.32 -1.17 -3.66
N SER A 80 -0.59 -0.40 -3.05
CA SER A 80 -1.10 -0.63 -1.69
C SER A 80 -1.45 -2.11 -1.49
N SER A 81 -0.70 -2.77 -0.61
CA SER A 81 -0.87 -4.20 -0.41
C SER A 81 -1.88 -4.47 0.68
N ASN A 82 -2.83 -5.36 0.41
CA ASN A 82 -3.67 -5.88 1.45
C ASN A 82 -2.84 -6.75 2.39
N ASN A 83 -3.03 -6.62 3.70
CA ASN A 83 -2.48 -7.56 4.66
C ASN A 83 -3.25 -8.90 4.60
N ILE A 84 -2.71 -9.93 5.25
CA ILE A 84 -3.30 -11.28 5.22
C ILE A 84 -4.74 -11.30 5.75
N ILE A 85 -5.03 -10.50 6.78
CA ILE A 85 -6.37 -10.38 7.37
C ILE A 85 -7.35 -9.74 6.38
N GLU A 86 -6.95 -8.65 5.72
CA GLU A 86 -7.75 -7.95 4.70
C GLU A 86 -8.06 -8.85 3.51
N LEU A 87 -7.10 -9.66 3.08
CA LEU A 87 -7.31 -10.66 2.01
C LEU A 87 -8.34 -11.71 2.43
N CYS A 88 -8.22 -12.25 3.65
CA CYS A 88 -9.17 -13.22 4.19
C CYS A 88 -10.58 -12.63 4.34
N GLN A 89 -10.70 -11.39 4.84
CA GLN A 89 -11.98 -10.67 4.95
C GLN A 89 -12.60 -10.41 3.57
N GLU A 90 -11.79 -10.12 2.57
CA GLU A 90 -12.29 -9.93 1.21
C GLU A 90 -12.79 -11.26 0.61
N VAL A 91 -12.13 -12.39 0.90
CA VAL A 91 -12.59 -13.72 0.54
C VAL A 91 -13.91 -14.04 1.23
N GLU A 92 -14.00 -13.83 2.54
CA GLU A 92 -15.22 -14.00 3.32
C GLU A 92 -16.38 -13.22 2.70
N ARG A 93 -16.16 -11.93 2.37
CA ARG A 93 -17.16 -11.10 1.69
C ARG A 93 -17.56 -11.67 0.32
N LYS A 94 -16.61 -12.16 -0.47
CA LYS A 94 -16.91 -12.75 -1.79
C LYS A 94 -17.73 -14.04 -1.68
N ILE A 95 -17.43 -14.89 -0.69
CA ILE A 95 -18.20 -16.11 -0.43
C ILE A 95 -19.63 -15.75 0.02
N LYS A 96 -19.78 -14.75 0.90
CA LYS A 96 -21.07 -14.22 1.37
C LYS A 96 -21.92 -13.68 0.21
N LEU A 97 -21.32 -12.99 -0.75
CA LEU A 97 -22.01 -12.44 -1.93
C LEU A 97 -22.41 -13.50 -2.97
N GLN A 98 -21.70 -14.63 -3.04
CA GLN A 98 -21.99 -15.69 -4.01
C GLN A 98 -23.11 -16.65 -3.56
N ASN A 99 -23.38 -16.76 -2.25
CA ASN A 99 -24.35 -17.70 -1.72
C ASN A 99 -25.46 -17.00 -0.94
N SER A 100 -26.71 -17.18 -1.37
CA SER A 100 -27.89 -16.59 -0.72
C SER A 100 -28.19 -17.14 0.70
N TYR A 101 -27.51 -18.22 1.12
CA TYR A 101 -27.59 -18.83 2.46
C TYR A 101 -26.22 -18.79 3.18
N ALA A 102 -25.54 -17.65 3.10
CA ALA A 102 -24.17 -17.48 3.56
C ALA A 102 -23.92 -17.87 5.04
N GLU A 103 -24.88 -17.64 5.94
CA GLU A 103 -24.69 -17.90 7.38
C GLU A 103 -24.57 -19.39 7.75
N GLN A 104 -25.02 -20.31 6.87
CA GLN A 104 -24.91 -21.76 7.07
C GLN A 104 -23.74 -22.40 6.31
N ASN A 105 -22.94 -21.60 5.60
CA ASN A 105 -21.83 -22.11 4.82
C ASN A 105 -20.65 -22.47 5.73
N ASP A 106 -20.29 -23.74 5.78
CA ASP A 106 -19.14 -24.24 6.54
C ASP A 106 -17.82 -23.53 6.15
N ASN A 107 -17.68 -23.15 4.88
CA ASN A 107 -16.51 -22.38 4.42
C ASN A 107 -16.44 -20.97 5.04
N ILE A 108 -17.58 -20.36 5.36
CA ILE A 108 -17.64 -19.05 6.03
C ILE A 108 -17.17 -19.20 7.48
N LYS A 109 -17.63 -20.24 8.19
CA LYS A 109 -17.16 -20.51 9.56
C LYS A 109 -15.67 -20.80 9.62
N LYS A 110 -15.15 -21.54 8.63
CA LYS A 110 -13.72 -21.82 8.48
C LYS A 110 -12.90 -20.54 8.28
N ILE A 111 -13.29 -19.67 7.34
CA ILE A 111 -12.54 -18.41 7.12
C ILE A 111 -12.68 -17.44 8.29
N GLU A 112 -13.82 -17.35 8.95
CA GLU A 112 -14.01 -16.53 10.16
C GLU A 112 -13.11 -17.00 11.30
N SER A 113 -12.98 -18.31 11.49
CA SER A 113 -12.08 -18.91 12.48
C SER A 113 -10.62 -18.59 12.17
N VAL A 114 -10.19 -18.72 10.92
CA VAL A 114 -8.83 -18.37 10.49
C VAL A 114 -8.55 -16.87 10.66
N ILE A 115 -9.52 -16.01 10.34
CA ILE A 115 -9.42 -14.56 10.57
C ILE A 115 -9.22 -14.27 12.06
N ALA A 116 -9.94 -14.96 12.96
CA ALA A 116 -9.76 -14.80 14.40
C ALA A 116 -8.35 -15.19 14.84
N VAL A 117 -7.83 -16.32 14.35
CA VAL A 117 -6.44 -16.76 14.63
C VAL A 117 -5.44 -15.72 14.14
N PHE A 118 -5.57 -15.20 12.92
CA PHE A 118 -4.67 -14.15 12.44
C PHE A 118 -4.81 -12.85 13.26
N LYS A 119 -6.02 -12.43 13.62
CA LYS A 119 -6.22 -11.24 14.48
C LYS A 119 -5.53 -11.39 15.83
N ASP A 120 -5.53 -12.57 16.41
CA ASP A 120 -4.84 -12.86 17.66
C ASP A 120 -3.31 -12.90 17.47
N GLN A 121 -2.81 -13.59 16.44
CA GLN A 121 -1.38 -13.62 16.11
C GLN A 121 -0.79 -12.24 15.82
N TYR A 122 -1.53 -11.40 15.09
CA TYR A 122 -1.13 -10.04 14.75
C TYR A 122 -1.62 -9.03 15.79
N ARG A 123 -2.20 -9.47 16.92
CA ARG A 123 -2.53 -8.57 18.03
C ARG A 123 -1.25 -7.89 18.50
N PHE A 124 -1.29 -6.56 18.51
CA PHE A 124 -0.18 -5.76 18.98
C PHE A 124 -0.27 -5.69 20.50
N ASP A 125 0.59 -6.45 21.17
CA ASP A 125 0.71 -6.49 22.62
C ASP A 125 1.94 -5.71 23.11
N GLU A 126 2.07 -5.59 24.42
CA GLU A 126 3.13 -4.83 25.06
C GLU A 126 4.52 -5.46 24.82
N GLU A 127 4.59 -6.78 24.65
CA GLU A 127 5.82 -7.52 24.33
C GLU A 127 6.34 -7.18 22.93
N LYS A 128 5.47 -7.25 21.91
CA LYS A 128 5.81 -6.86 20.53
C LYS A 128 6.15 -5.38 20.43
N MET A 129 5.46 -4.53 21.19
CA MET A 129 5.81 -3.10 21.29
C MET A 129 7.26 -2.92 21.77
N ASN A 130 7.62 -3.61 22.86
CA ASN A 130 8.96 -3.54 23.42
C ASN A 130 10.03 -4.10 22.47
N GLU A 131 9.73 -5.19 21.75
CA GLU A 131 10.62 -5.74 20.74
C GLU A 131 10.87 -4.78 19.57
N VAL A 132 9.81 -4.13 19.06
CA VAL A 132 9.93 -3.11 18.01
C VAL A 132 10.79 -1.94 18.49
N ILE A 133 10.55 -1.45 19.71
CA ILE A 133 11.31 -0.33 20.28
C ILE A 133 12.78 -0.70 20.46
N LYS A 134 13.06 -1.92 20.93
CA LYS A 134 14.42 -2.44 21.07
C LYS A 134 15.13 -2.50 19.72
N ASN A 135 14.49 -3.07 18.70
CA ASN A 135 15.03 -3.15 17.34
C ASN A 135 15.31 -1.76 16.73
N VAL A 136 14.42 -0.78 16.93
CA VAL A 136 14.64 0.59 16.47
C VAL A 136 15.80 1.24 17.22
N ASN A 137 15.88 1.03 18.53
CA ASN A 137 16.96 1.57 19.35
C ASN A 137 18.33 1.03 18.91
N GLU A 138 18.40 -0.27 18.61
CA GLU A 138 19.63 -0.94 18.15
C GLU A 138 20.05 -0.54 16.74
N LYS A 139 19.10 -0.31 15.81
CA LYS A 139 19.41 -0.06 14.39
C LYS A 139 19.46 1.40 13.98
N ILE A 140 18.75 2.28 14.68
CA ILE A 140 18.55 3.68 14.28
C ILE A 140 19.01 4.61 15.40
N GLY A 141 18.56 4.39 16.63
CA GLY A 141 18.95 5.16 17.80
C GLY A 141 17.82 5.45 18.78
N VAL A 142 18.20 5.99 19.95
CA VAL A 142 17.34 6.17 21.13
C VAL A 142 16.18 7.14 20.88
N GLU A 143 16.44 8.23 20.14
CA GLU A 143 15.47 9.30 19.94
C GLU A 143 14.31 8.86 19.02
N GLU A 144 14.63 8.11 17.96
CA GLU A 144 13.66 7.51 17.03
C GLU A 144 12.89 6.37 17.71
N ALA A 145 13.55 5.57 18.54
CA ALA A 145 12.91 4.55 19.36
C ALA A 145 11.91 5.17 20.35
N ARG A 146 12.24 6.32 20.95
CA ARG A 146 11.35 7.08 21.83
C ARG A 146 10.12 7.60 21.08
N LYS A 147 10.30 8.21 19.90
CA LYS A 147 9.18 8.68 19.07
C LYS A 147 8.24 7.54 18.67
N ILE A 148 8.80 6.39 18.30
CA ILE A 148 8.02 5.18 17.95
C ILE A 148 7.30 4.61 19.16
N ARG A 149 7.94 4.54 20.34
CA ARG A 149 7.30 4.14 21.60
C ARG A 149 6.09 5.02 21.91
N GLU A 150 6.26 6.34 21.87
CA GLU A 150 5.16 7.28 22.11
C GLU A 150 4.01 7.08 21.13
N TYR A 151 4.29 6.81 19.85
CA TYR A 151 3.27 6.55 18.84
C TYR A 151 2.49 5.25 19.12
N LEU A 152 3.19 4.17 19.45
CA LEU A 152 2.60 2.85 19.70
C LEU A 152 1.74 2.83 20.97
N VAL A 153 2.21 3.44 22.06
CA VAL A 153 1.43 3.59 23.31
C VAL A 153 0.15 4.35 23.06
N ARG A 154 0.23 5.45 22.28
CA ARG A 154 -0.95 6.24 21.91
C ARG A 154 -1.94 5.43 21.06
N MET A 155 -1.46 4.63 20.10
CA MET A 155 -2.34 3.73 19.33
C MET A 155 -3.04 2.68 20.20
N GLY A 156 -2.37 2.15 21.23
CA GLY A 156 -3.01 1.31 22.24
C GLY A 156 -4.13 2.06 22.98
N ALA A 157 -3.87 3.30 23.39
CA ALA A 157 -4.88 4.14 24.04
C ALA A 157 -6.09 4.48 23.14
N TYR A 158 -5.90 4.59 21.83
CA TYR A 158 -7.00 4.72 20.85
C TYR A 158 -7.93 3.51 20.85
N TYR A 159 -7.33 2.32 20.85
CA TYR A 159 -8.04 1.04 20.89
C TYR A 159 -8.82 0.88 22.20
N ASP A 160 -8.26 1.33 23.32
CA ASP A 160 -8.90 1.30 24.64
C ASP A 160 -9.97 2.39 24.87
N GLY A 161 -10.25 3.24 23.88
CA GLY A 161 -11.34 4.22 24.00
C GLY A 161 -11.03 5.49 24.80
N ARG A 162 -9.76 5.82 25.06
CA ARG A 162 -9.38 7.07 25.78
C ARG A 162 -9.59 8.30 24.90
N ILE A 163 -10.75 8.95 25.02
CA ILE A 163 -11.27 10.01 24.12
C ILE A 163 -10.39 11.27 24.09
N PHE A 164 -9.82 11.70 25.22
CA PHE A 164 -9.05 12.95 25.32
C PHE A 164 -7.73 12.96 24.51
N GLU A 165 -7.11 11.80 24.29
CA GLU A 165 -5.93 11.69 23.42
C GLU A 165 -6.32 11.77 21.93
N LYS A 166 -7.57 11.42 21.59
CA LYS A 166 -8.09 11.43 20.22
C LYS A 166 -8.20 12.83 19.66
N ASP A 167 -8.79 13.75 20.43
CA ASP A 167 -9.04 15.13 20.00
C ASP A 167 -7.76 15.96 19.86
N ARG A 168 -6.81 15.77 20.78
CA ARG A 168 -5.52 16.48 20.76
C ARG A 168 -4.70 16.11 19.51
N GLN A 169 -4.69 14.83 19.15
CA GLN A 169 -3.98 14.38 17.95
C GLN A 169 -4.67 14.77 16.65
N LEU A 170 -6.01 14.72 16.57
CA LEU A 170 -6.72 15.17 15.38
C LEU A 170 -6.38 16.62 15.06
N LYS A 171 -6.26 17.46 16.09
CA LYS A 171 -5.85 18.85 15.97
C LYS A 171 -4.40 19.00 15.49
N ASP A 172 -3.45 18.27 16.09
CA ASP A 172 -2.02 18.29 15.71
C ASP A 172 -1.75 17.72 14.30
N VAL A 173 -2.52 16.71 13.89
CA VAL A 173 -2.45 16.11 12.55
C VAL A 173 -3.08 17.05 11.53
N GLN A 174 -4.24 17.65 11.84
CA GLN A 174 -4.90 18.62 10.98
C GLN A 174 -3.96 19.78 10.67
N GLU A 175 -3.32 20.39 11.67
CA GLU A 175 -2.37 21.49 11.49
C GLU A 175 -1.10 21.12 10.70
N ARG A 176 -0.63 19.87 10.80
CA ARG A 176 0.52 19.39 9.99
C ARG A 176 0.11 19.08 8.55
N VAL A 177 -1.09 18.52 8.35
CA VAL A 177 -1.63 18.22 7.01
C VAL A 177 -1.91 19.50 6.25
N THR A 178 -2.45 20.55 6.88
CA THR A 178 -2.66 21.84 6.21
C THR A 178 -1.35 22.43 5.68
N ARG A 179 -0.28 22.35 6.48
CA ARG A 179 1.06 22.82 6.10
C ARG A 179 1.71 21.97 4.99
N LYS A 180 1.66 20.64 5.08
CA LYS A 180 2.26 19.75 4.07
C LYS A 180 1.49 19.70 2.74
N LYS A 181 0.15 19.76 2.79
CA LYS A 181 -0.69 19.77 1.58
C LYS A 181 -0.41 21.03 0.74
N TRP A 182 -0.28 22.18 1.38
CA TRP A 182 0.10 23.43 0.72
C TRP A 182 1.49 23.33 0.07
N PHE A 183 2.49 22.81 0.78
CA PHE A 183 3.86 22.69 0.26
C PHE A 183 3.99 21.70 -0.91
N ASN A 184 3.34 20.53 -0.82
CA ASN A 184 3.38 19.51 -1.88
C ASN A 184 2.61 19.95 -3.14
N ILE A 185 1.50 20.69 -2.98
CA ILE A 185 0.77 21.28 -4.11
C ILE A 185 1.65 22.31 -4.82
N ILE A 186 2.37 23.17 -4.09
CA ILE A 186 3.28 24.15 -4.68
C ILE A 186 4.42 23.48 -5.45
N ILE A 187 5.09 22.48 -4.86
CA ILE A 187 6.19 21.76 -5.53
C ILE A 187 5.68 21.01 -6.77
N GLY A 188 4.50 20.38 -6.68
CA GLY A 188 3.88 19.67 -7.80
C GLY A 188 3.51 20.59 -8.96
N ILE A 189 2.94 21.77 -8.67
CA ILE A 189 2.62 22.78 -9.68
C ILE A 189 3.90 23.34 -10.33
N ILE A 190 4.93 23.65 -9.54
CA ILE A 190 6.22 24.16 -10.06
C ILE A 190 6.88 23.13 -10.99
N GLY A 191 6.90 21.84 -10.60
CA GLY A 191 7.48 20.77 -11.43
C GLY A 191 6.70 20.53 -12.73
N PHE A 192 5.37 20.57 -12.67
CA PHE A 192 4.50 20.39 -13.85
C PHE A 192 4.60 21.58 -14.81
N VAL A 193 4.56 22.82 -14.29
CA VAL A 193 4.74 24.04 -15.09
C VAL A 193 6.13 24.10 -15.71
N GLY A 194 7.18 23.70 -15.00
CA GLY A 194 8.54 23.62 -15.56
C GLY A 194 8.67 22.61 -16.69
N SER A 195 8.01 21.45 -16.57
CA SER A 195 8.00 20.44 -17.64
C SER A 195 7.21 20.90 -18.87
N ILE A 196 6.08 21.59 -18.68
CA ILE A 196 5.27 22.12 -19.78
C ILE A 196 5.95 23.32 -20.43
N ALA A 197 6.57 24.22 -19.65
CA ALA A 197 7.32 25.37 -20.17
C ALA A 197 8.54 24.93 -20.98
N SER A 198 9.23 23.86 -20.55
CA SER A 198 10.31 23.24 -21.33
C SER A 198 9.80 22.74 -22.69
N ILE A 199 8.66 22.04 -22.72
CA ILE A 199 8.02 21.57 -23.96
C ILE A 199 7.54 22.76 -24.83
N TYR A 200 6.88 23.78 -24.23
CA TYR A 200 6.38 24.95 -24.96
C TYR A 200 7.50 25.82 -25.52
N SER A 201 8.63 25.95 -24.81
CA SER A 201 9.80 26.71 -25.27
C SER A 201 10.46 26.10 -26.51
N ILE A 202 10.23 24.80 -26.76
CA ILE A 202 10.69 24.09 -27.95
C ILE A 202 9.76 24.35 -29.17
N PHE A 203 8.48 24.66 -28.94
CA PHE A 203 7.50 24.92 -30.02
C PHE A 203 7.30 26.40 -30.36
N ILE A 204 7.70 27.34 -29.49
CA ILE A 204 7.51 28.80 -29.65
C ILE A 204 8.75 29.52 -30.25
N LYS A 205 9.82 28.78 -30.59
CA LYS A 205 10.96 29.35 -31.34
C LYS A 205 10.95 28.94 -32.80
#